data_AF-A0A451CKF9-F1
#
_entry.id   AF-A0A451CKF9-F1
#
_cell.length_a   1.000
_cell.length_b   1.000
_cell.length_c   1.000
_cell.angle_alpha   90.00
_cell.angle_beta   90.00
_cell.angle_gamma   90.00
#
_symmetry.space_group_name_H-M   'P 1'
#
loop_
_entity.id
_entity.type
_entity.pdbx_description
1 polymer ?
#
loop_
_entity_poly.entity_id
_entity_poly.type
_entity_poly.pdbx_seq_one_letter_code
_entity_poly.pdbx_strand_id
1 'polypeptide(L)'
;MSHKGYPNLGAAVLAVSDADFLNGDYCFSGDATAGEILNQGIITTTSGGVVAFVAPVVRNEGTIYTPQGATALAAGEAVTLDFTGDDLITVTVEKSTLETLAENKGLIQADEGMVILTAGAAHDVLSGAVNNEGIIEAKGFTRQGGCILLTGDTVTNQAEGLLQTDTGGNIHLEGNTVTNWGSIEANESEVTLTAGPADDPDSGDVSNEGTIQAGGIDGRIHLEGNTVTNQAEGLLQTDTGGNIHLEGNTVTNRGTIEADESEVTLTAGPADDPDSGDVSNEGTIQAGGIDGRIHLEGNTVTNQAEGLLQTGQGGEIRLEGNTVTNRGTIEADESEVTLTAGPADDPDSGDVSNEGTIQAGGIDGRIHLEGNTVTNQAEGLLQTEQGGEIRLEGNTVTNRGTIEANESQVTLTAVSADDPNSGDVSNEGTIEAGGIDGRIHLEGAIVTNQAEGLLQTGQGGEIRLEGNTVTNRGSIRADESEVTLTAGPADDPDSGNVSNEGTIQAGGIDGRIHLEGAIVTNQAEGLLQTEQGGEIRLEGNTVTNRGTIEANESQVTLTAVSADDP
;
A
#
# COMPACT_ATOMS: atom_id res chain seq x y z
N MET A 1 -16.58 33.25 -36.81
CA MET A 1 -15.30 32.81 -36.20
C MET A 1 -14.22 32.85 -37.26
N SER A 2 -13.30 33.80 -37.17
CA SER A 2 -12.05 33.80 -37.93
C SER A 2 -11.10 34.73 -37.19
N HIS A 3 -10.27 34.16 -36.33
CA HIS A 3 -9.06 34.83 -35.89
C HIS A 3 -7.89 33.95 -36.36
N LYS A 4 -6.99 34.54 -37.15
CA LYS A 4 -5.85 33.92 -37.84
C LYS A 4 -6.19 32.81 -38.86
N GLY A 5 -6.81 33.14 -40.00
CA GLY A 5 -6.63 32.35 -41.25
C GLY A 5 -7.06 30.87 -41.30
N TYR A 6 -7.48 30.26 -40.19
CA TYR A 6 -7.96 28.88 -40.09
C TYR A 6 -9.51 28.87 -40.03
N PRO A 7 -10.20 28.02 -40.80
CA PRO A 7 -11.65 27.83 -40.70
C PRO A 7 -12.02 27.21 -39.33
N ASN A 8 -12.60 28.04 -38.46
CA ASN A 8 -13.17 27.64 -37.18
C ASN A 8 -14.69 27.45 -37.33
N LEU A 9 -15.21 26.35 -36.80
CA LEU A 9 -16.64 26.07 -36.72
C LEU A 9 -17.09 26.14 -35.26
N GLY A 10 -18.20 26.82 -35.02
CA GLY A 10 -18.81 26.90 -33.71
C GLY A 10 -20.31 26.94 -33.89
N ALA A 11 -21.01 26.13 -33.11
CA ALA A 11 -22.45 26.09 -33.07
C ALA A 11 -22.85 26.34 -31.62
N ALA A 12 -23.65 27.38 -31.40
CA ALA A 12 -24.19 27.69 -30.09
C ALA A 12 -25.71 27.83 -30.22
N VAL A 13 -26.44 27.23 -29.27
CA VAL A 13 -27.89 27.44 -29.10
C VAL A 13 -28.14 28.56 -28.08
N LEU A 14 -27.14 28.85 -27.24
CA LEU A 14 -27.11 29.98 -26.33
C LEU A 14 -26.84 31.30 -27.08
N ALA A 15 -27.34 32.41 -26.53
CA ALA A 15 -27.14 33.74 -27.08
C ALA A 15 -25.82 34.36 -26.59
N VAL A 16 -25.13 35.10 -27.46
CA VAL A 16 -24.00 35.99 -27.10
C VAL A 16 -24.41 37.41 -27.44
N SER A 17 -24.05 38.38 -26.60
CA SER A 17 -24.36 39.78 -26.90
C SER A 17 -23.48 40.31 -28.04
N ASP A 18 -24.01 41.23 -28.84
CA ASP A 18 -23.24 41.87 -29.91
C ASP A 18 -21.97 42.56 -29.36
N ALA A 19 -22.02 43.10 -28.14
CA ALA A 19 -20.88 43.77 -27.52
C ALA A 19 -19.77 42.78 -27.15
N ASP A 20 -20.12 41.67 -26.52
CA ASP A 20 -19.16 40.65 -26.10
C ASP A 20 -18.53 39.98 -27.33
N PHE A 21 -19.36 39.62 -28.32
CA PHE A 21 -18.89 39.05 -29.59
C PHE A 21 -17.91 39.98 -30.33
N LEU A 22 -18.17 41.29 -30.35
CA LEU A 22 -17.30 42.27 -31.02
C LEU A 22 -16.01 42.54 -30.26
N ASN A 23 -16.01 42.35 -28.93
CA ASN A 23 -14.83 42.51 -28.09
C ASN A 23 -13.94 41.24 -28.07
N GLY A 24 -14.44 40.13 -28.60
CA GLY A 24 -13.76 38.83 -28.53
C GLY A 24 -14.03 38.06 -27.24
N ASP A 25 -14.99 38.55 -26.44
CA ASP A 25 -15.44 37.92 -25.20
C ASP A 25 -16.58 36.96 -25.55
N TYR A 26 -16.31 35.65 -25.63
CA TYR A 26 -17.32 34.67 -26.02
C TYR A 26 -18.10 34.14 -24.81
N CYS A 27 -18.88 35.03 -24.17
CA CYS A 27 -19.80 34.69 -23.09
C CYS A 27 -21.19 34.36 -23.67
N PHE A 28 -21.52 33.07 -23.67
CA PHE A 28 -22.80 32.55 -24.11
C PHE A 28 -23.72 32.36 -22.92
N SER A 29 -24.98 32.76 -23.02
CA SER A 29 -26.01 32.55 -21.99
C SER A 29 -27.37 32.22 -22.61
N GLY A 30 -28.17 31.42 -21.90
CA GLY A 30 -29.52 31.05 -22.30
C GLY A 30 -30.41 30.75 -21.10
N ASP A 31 -31.70 30.57 -21.36
CA ASP A 31 -32.67 30.14 -20.34
C ASP A 31 -33.03 28.66 -20.53
N ALA A 32 -33.91 28.15 -19.67
CA ALA A 32 -34.42 26.77 -19.70
C ALA A 32 -35.16 26.36 -20.99
N THR A 33 -35.31 27.24 -21.97
CA THR A 33 -35.87 26.94 -23.29
C THR A 33 -34.81 26.72 -24.37
N ALA A 34 -33.52 26.87 -24.03
CA ALA A 34 -32.42 26.56 -24.95
C ALA A 34 -32.44 25.08 -25.36
N GLY A 35 -32.37 24.84 -26.68
CA GLY A 35 -32.43 23.51 -27.28
C GLY A 35 -31.11 22.72 -27.21
N GLU A 36 -31.12 21.49 -27.74
CA GLU A 36 -29.96 20.61 -27.79
C GLU A 36 -29.13 20.78 -29.08
N ILE A 37 -27.84 20.44 -29.01
CA ILE A 37 -27.00 20.22 -30.19
C ILE A 37 -26.78 18.72 -30.34
N LEU A 38 -27.18 18.18 -31.50
CA LEU A 38 -26.93 16.79 -31.88
C LEU A 38 -26.15 16.74 -33.20
N ASN A 39 -24.94 16.20 -33.16
CA ASN A 39 -24.17 15.88 -34.37
C ASN A 39 -24.33 14.40 -34.74
N GLN A 40 -24.93 14.12 -35.90
CA GLN A 40 -25.01 12.79 -36.51
C GLN A 40 -24.21 12.70 -37.83
N GLY A 41 -23.50 13.78 -38.18
CA GLY A 41 -22.77 13.90 -39.43
C GLY A 41 -21.26 13.79 -39.24
N ILE A 42 -20.53 14.23 -40.27
CA ILE A 42 -19.07 14.34 -40.24
C ILE A 42 -18.72 15.82 -40.23
N ILE A 43 -17.95 16.24 -39.24
CA ILE A 43 -17.41 17.59 -39.10
C ILE A 43 -15.90 17.49 -39.18
N THR A 44 -15.31 18.28 -40.08
CA THR A 44 -13.86 18.31 -40.27
C THR A 44 -13.40 19.74 -40.39
N THR A 45 -12.37 20.11 -39.64
CA THR A 45 -11.67 21.39 -39.78
C THR A 45 -10.35 21.20 -40.52
N THR A 46 -9.71 22.30 -40.91
CA THR A 46 -8.29 22.24 -41.29
C THR A 46 -7.43 22.18 -40.04
N SER A 47 -6.16 21.81 -40.18
CA SER A 47 -5.16 21.89 -39.10
C SER A 47 -5.24 23.22 -38.34
N GLY A 48 -5.26 23.16 -37.00
CA GLY A 48 -5.41 24.34 -36.12
C GLY A 48 -6.85 24.84 -35.94
N GLY A 49 -7.82 24.20 -36.57
CA GLY A 49 -9.22 24.60 -36.51
C GLY A 49 -9.93 24.14 -35.25
N VAL A 50 -10.91 24.91 -34.81
CA VAL A 50 -11.69 24.62 -33.60
C VAL A 50 -13.12 24.23 -33.94
N VAL A 51 -13.67 23.25 -33.22
CA VAL A 51 -15.10 22.92 -33.14
C VAL A 51 -15.59 23.17 -31.72
N ALA A 52 -16.50 24.11 -31.52
CA ALA A 52 -17.11 24.37 -30.22
C ALA A 52 -18.64 24.26 -30.27
N PHE A 53 -19.22 23.37 -29.46
CA PHE A 53 -20.66 23.20 -29.28
C PHE A 53 -21.08 23.68 -27.90
N VAL A 54 -22.02 24.62 -27.87
CA VAL A 54 -22.48 25.26 -26.62
C VAL A 54 -24.00 25.23 -26.53
N ALA A 55 -24.55 24.45 -25.61
CA ALA A 55 -25.99 24.29 -25.36
C ALA A 55 -26.21 23.64 -23.98
N PRO A 56 -27.42 23.58 -23.40
CA PRO A 56 -27.65 22.81 -22.17
C PRO A 56 -27.41 21.31 -22.34
N VAL A 57 -27.67 20.78 -23.54
CA VAL A 57 -27.43 19.38 -23.92
C VAL A 57 -26.66 19.33 -25.24
N VAL A 58 -25.52 18.62 -25.24
CA VAL A 58 -24.66 18.43 -26.41
C VAL A 58 -24.40 16.94 -26.59
N ARG A 59 -24.72 16.40 -27.77
CA ARG A 59 -24.52 14.99 -28.13
C ARG A 59 -23.76 14.85 -29.44
N ASN A 60 -22.69 14.07 -29.44
CA ASN A 60 -21.99 13.63 -30.65
C ASN A 60 -22.26 12.14 -30.92
N GLU A 61 -23.07 11.85 -31.93
CA GLU A 61 -23.30 10.50 -32.48
C GLU A 61 -22.58 10.29 -33.83
N GLY A 62 -21.92 11.33 -34.34
CA GLY A 62 -21.19 11.34 -35.61
C GLY A 62 -19.68 11.36 -35.44
N THR A 63 -18.98 12.02 -36.37
CA THR A 63 -17.52 12.17 -36.34
C THR A 63 -17.14 13.65 -36.29
N ILE A 64 -16.21 14.00 -35.41
CA ILE A 64 -15.56 15.31 -35.36
C ILE A 64 -14.05 15.11 -35.52
N TYR A 65 -13.45 15.74 -36.53
CA TYR A 65 -12.01 15.69 -36.81
C TYR A 65 -11.39 17.09 -36.80
N THR A 66 -10.50 17.35 -35.85
CA THR A 66 -9.85 18.66 -35.57
C THR A 66 -8.34 18.51 -35.40
N PRO A 67 -7.60 18.14 -36.47
CA PRO A 67 -6.15 17.92 -36.36
C PRO A 67 -5.43 19.20 -35.91
N GLN A 68 -4.47 19.08 -34.99
CA GLN A 68 -3.70 20.18 -34.35
C GLN A 68 -4.59 21.30 -33.81
N GLY A 69 -5.85 21.02 -33.56
CA GLY A 69 -6.88 21.97 -33.20
C GLY A 69 -7.54 21.56 -31.91
N ALA A 70 -8.80 21.93 -31.74
CA ALA A 70 -9.52 21.56 -30.54
C ALA A 70 -11.01 21.32 -30.77
N THR A 71 -11.57 20.40 -29.99
CA THR A 71 -13.01 20.13 -29.93
C THR A 71 -13.50 20.41 -28.50
N ALA A 72 -14.49 21.28 -28.36
CA ALA A 72 -15.13 21.61 -27.09
C ALA A 72 -16.63 21.30 -27.14
N LEU A 73 -17.11 20.37 -26.31
CA LEU A 73 -18.53 20.12 -26.07
C LEU A 73 -18.88 20.69 -24.70
N ALA A 74 -19.48 21.88 -24.66
CA ALA A 74 -19.77 22.61 -23.44
C ALA A 74 -21.27 22.64 -23.15
N ALA A 75 -21.68 21.86 -22.16
CA ALA A 75 -23.05 21.72 -21.71
C ALA A 75 -23.36 22.67 -20.54
N GLY A 76 -24.17 23.71 -20.75
CA GLY A 76 -24.40 24.73 -19.73
C GLY A 76 -25.47 25.76 -20.06
N GLU A 77 -25.92 26.49 -19.03
CA GLU A 77 -26.80 27.67 -19.18
C GLU A 77 -26.00 28.93 -19.51
N ALA A 78 -24.80 29.05 -18.95
CA ALA A 78 -23.85 30.11 -19.25
C ALA A 78 -22.45 29.52 -19.42
N VAL A 79 -21.82 29.82 -20.55
CA VAL A 79 -20.52 29.25 -20.95
C VAL A 79 -19.65 30.36 -21.50
N THR A 80 -18.44 30.48 -20.98
CA THR A 80 -17.40 31.36 -21.52
C THR A 80 -16.36 30.53 -22.24
N LEU A 81 -16.05 30.91 -23.49
CA LEU A 81 -14.94 30.35 -24.26
C LEU A 81 -13.84 31.40 -24.40
N ASP A 82 -12.64 31.09 -23.94
CA ASP A 82 -11.45 31.89 -24.24
C ASP A 82 -10.57 31.16 -25.25
N PHE A 83 -10.14 31.89 -26.27
CA PHE A 83 -9.27 31.42 -27.35
C PHE A 83 -7.95 32.23 -27.41
N THR A 84 -7.65 33.03 -26.38
CA THR A 84 -6.52 33.97 -26.38
C THR A 84 -5.34 33.50 -25.51
N GLY A 85 -4.14 33.45 -26.11
CA GLY A 85 -2.89 33.70 -25.39
C GLY A 85 -1.82 32.60 -25.43
N ASP A 86 -2.18 31.32 -25.40
CA ASP A 86 -1.25 30.25 -25.03
C ASP A 86 -1.58 28.86 -25.62
N ASP A 87 -2.30 28.81 -26.75
CA ASP A 87 -2.71 27.57 -27.43
C ASP A 87 -3.72 26.70 -26.65
N LEU A 88 -4.25 27.19 -25.52
CA LEU A 88 -5.28 26.53 -24.72
C LEU A 88 -6.67 27.14 -24.97
N ILE A 89 -7.69 26.31 -25.19
CA ILE A 89 -9.10 26.75 -25.07
C ILE A 89 -9.49 26.63 -23.60
N THR A 90 -9.76 27.74 -22.93
CA THR A 90 -10.42 27.69 -21.62
C THR A 90 -11.93 27.69 -21.84
N VAL A 91 -12.60 26.64 -21.35
CA VAL A 91 -14.05 26.55 -21.31
C VAL A 91 -14.48 26.67 -19.85
N THR A 92 -15.23 27.71 -19.53
CA THR A 92 -15.81 27.88 -18.20
C THR A 92 -17.32 27.77 -18.31
N VAL A 93 -17.91 26.78 -17.65
CA VAL A 93 -19.36 26.68 -17.51
C VAL A 93 -19.75 27.23 -16.15
N GLU A 94 -20.59 28.27 -16.12
CA GLU A 94 -21.14 28.77 -14.87
C GLU A 94 -22.17 27.78 -14.30
N LYS A 95 -22.40 27.87 -12.99
CA LYS A 95 -23.37 27.02 -12.29
C LYS A 95 -24.74 27.10 -12.97
N SER A 96 -25.29 25.92 -13.29
CA SER A 96 -26.55 25.77 -14.03
C SER A 96 -27.74 25.59 -13.07
N THR A 97 -28.93 26.08 -13.44
CA THR A 97 -30.19 25.71 -12.79
C THR A 97 -30.89 24.50 -13.42
N LEU A 98 -30.29 23.92 -14.46
CA LEU A 98 -30.78 22.78 -15.24
C LEU A 98 -29.83 21.59 -15.15
N GLU A 99 -30.35 20.39 -15.40
CA GLU A 99 -29.54 19.22 -15.77
C GLU A 99 -28.83 19.53 -17.09
N THR A 100 -27.50 19.38 -17.09
CA THR A 100 -26.67 19.58 -18.28
C THR A 100 -26.05 18.25 -18.68
N LEU A 101 -25.85 18.04 -19.99
CA LEU A 101 -25.28 16.80 -20.49
C LEU A 101 -24.36 17.06 -21.68
N ALA A 102 -23.10 16.64 -21.54
CA ALA A 102 -22.17 16.50 -22.66
C ALA A 102 -21.93 15.00 -22.90
N GLU A 103 -22.30 14.51 -24.09
CA GLU A 103 -22.21 13.09 -24.42
C GLU A 103 -21.49 12.84 -25.74
N ASN A 104 -20.56 11.88 -25.74
CA ASN A 104 -19.96 11.33 -26.95
C ASN A 104 -20.29 9.85 -27.11
N LYS A 105 -21.02 9.51 -28.19
CA LYS A 105 -21.31 8.14 -28.64
C LYS A 105 -20.60 7.79 -29.96
N GLY A 106 -20.05 8.80 -30.63
CA GLY A 106 -19.37 8.68 -31.91
C GLY A 106 -17.86 8.74 -31.77
N LEU A 107 -17.22 9.43 -32.73
CA LEU A 107 -15.78 9.65 -32.74
C LEU A 107 -15.46 11.14 -32.62
N ILE A 108 -14.55 11.48 -31.71
CA ILE A 108 -13.88 12.78 -31.67
C ILE A 108 -12.38 12.52 -31.79
N GLN A 109 -11.75 13.11 -32.79
CA GLN A 109 -10.33 12.94 -33.04
C GLN A 109 -9.64 14.29 -33.25
N ALA A 110 -8.69 14.61 -32.39
CA ALA A 110 -7.91 15.84 -32.35
C ALA A 110 -6.41 15.52 -32.22
N ASP A 111 -5.82 14.90 -33.25
CA ASP A 111 -4.38 14.57 -33.27
C ASP A 111 -3.51 15.82 -32.99
N GLU A 112 -2.54 15.75 -32.08
CA GLU A 112 -1.73 16.88 -31.58
C GLU A 112 -2.58 18.08 -31.08
N GLY A 113 -3.81 17.80 -30.65
CA GLY A 113 -4.79 18.79 -30.26
C GLY A 113 -5.43 18.49 -28.92
N MET A 114 -6.59 19.12 -28.68
CA MET A 114 -7.29 19.05 -27.41
C MET A 114 -8.76 18.67 -27.57
N VAL A 115 -9.27 17.83 -26.67
CA VAL A 115 -10.69 17.54 -26.56
C VAL A 115 -11.16 17.90 -25.16
N ILE A 116 -12.18 18.77 -25.07
CA ILE A 116 -12.82 19.18 -23.82
C ILE A 116 -14.29 18.80 -23.89
N LEU A 117 -14.76 17.99 -22.94
CA LEU A 117 -16.18 17.78 -22.67
C LEU A 117 -16.47 18.33 -21.30
N THR A 118 -17.40 19.29 -21.19
CA THR A 118 -17.73 19.88 -19.89
C THR A 118 -19.23 20.05 -19.71
N ALA A 119 -19.71 19.83 -18.49
CA ALA A 119 -21.10 20.00 -18.08
C ALA A 119 -21.19 20.78 -16.77
N GLY A 120 -22.00 21.85 -16.72
CA GLY A 120 -22.14 22.70 -15.53
C GLY A 120 -22.88 22.01 -14.38
N ALA A 121 -22.23 21.95 -13.21
CA ALA A 121 -22.82 21.47 -11.95
C ALA A 121 -23.81 22.49 -11.32
N ALA A 122 -24.94 22.03 -10.76
CA ALA A 122 -25.95 22.90 -10.12
C ALA A 122 -25.73 23.12 -8.62
N HIS A 123 -26.48 24.06 -8.02
CA HIS A 123 -26.28 24.47 -6.62
C HIS A 123 -26.93 23.56 -5.56
N ASP A 124 -27.95 22.74 -5.89
CA ASP A 124 -28.78 22.16 -4.81
C ASP A 124 -29.36 20.73 -5.03
N VAL A 125 -29.49 20.18 -6.25
CA VAL A 125 -30.00 18.79 -6.49
C VAL A 125 -29.67 18.24 -7.91
N LEU A 126 -29.49 19.10 -8.92
CA LEU A 126 -29.33 18.68 -10.33
C LEU A 126 -27.86 18.52 -10.73
N SER A 127 -27.50 17.46 -11.43
CA SER A 127 -26.12 17.18 -11.81
C SER A 127 -25.83 17.58 -13.27
N GLY A 128 -24.61 18.06 -13.50
CA GLY A 128 -24.03 18.14 -14.83
C GLY A 128 -23.32 16.84 -15.16
N ALA A 129 -23.73 16.15 -16.22
CA ALA A 129 -23.19 14.85 -16.58
C ALA A 129 -22.30 14.93 -17.82
N VAL A 130 -21.14 14.29 -17.76
CA VAL A 130 -20.27 14.03 -18.91
C VAL A 130 -20.19 12.53 -19.14
N ASN A 131 -20.61 12.08 -20.32
CA ASN A 131 -20.65 10.65 -20.67
C ASN A 131 -19.87 10.37 -21.96
N ASN A 132 -18.91 9.46 -21.90
CA ASN A 132 -18.26 8.90 -23.09
C ASN A 132 -18.64 7.43 -23.27
N GLU A 133 -19.39 7.12 -24.33
CA GLU A 133 -19.69 5.77 -24.82
C GLU A 133 -18.93 5.44 -26.11
N GLY A 134 -18.36 6.46 -26.77
CA GLY A 134 -17.64 6.34 -28.03
C GLY A 134 -16.13 6.48 -27.86
N ILE A 135 -15.48 6.98 -28.91
CA ILE A 135 -14.03 7.13 -28.99
C ILE A 135 -13.65 8.60 -28.93
N ILE A 136 -12.71 8.95 -28.06
CA ILE A 136 -12.05 10.25 -28.01
C ILE A 136 -10.54 10.02 -28.15
N GLU A 137 -9.95 10.56 -29.22
CA GLU A 137 -8.52 10.46 -29.52
C GLU A 137 -7.88 11.85 -29.58
N ALA A 138 -6.81 12.05 -28.80
CA ALA A 138 -5.93 13.22 -28.89
C ALA A 138 -4.47 12.76 -28.95
N LYS A 139 -4.13 12.04 -30.01
CA LYS A 139 -2.80 11.40 -30.18
C LYS A 139 -1.74 12.43 -30.55
N GLY A 140 -0.64 12.48 -29.79
CA GLY A 140 0.50 13.34 -30.07
C GLY A 140 1.64 12.60 -30.79
N PHE A 141 2.39 13.30 -31.66
CA PHE A 141 3.66 12.82 -32.23
C PHE A 141 4.89 13.53 -31.63
N THR A 142 4.67 14.53 -30.78
CA THR A 142 5.70 15.35 -30.13
C THR A 142 5.55 15.26 -28.61
N ARG A 143 6.61 15.55 -27.85
CA ARG A 143 6.61 15.52 -26.37
C ARG A 143 5.59 16.44 -25.68
N GLN A 144 4.90 17.30 -26.42
CA GLN A 144 3.87 18.18 -25.87
C GLN A 144 2.46 17.54 -25.92
N GLY A 145 2.33 16.37 -26.56
CA GLY A 145 1.14 15.52 -26.52
C GLY A 145 -0.15 16.12 -27.06
N GLY A 146 -1.23 15.34 -26.99
CA GLY A 146 -2.59 15.86 -27.04
C GLY A 146 -3.25 15.70 -25.67
N CYS A 147 -4.35 16.42 -25.43
CA CYS A 147 -4.99 16.47 -24.12
C CYS A 147 -6.49 16.16 -24.22
N ILE A 148 -6.98 15.34 -23.30
CA ILE A 148 -8.40 15.04 -23.13
C ILE A 148 -8.80 15.52 -21.73
N LEU A 149 -9.80 16.39 -21.65
CA LEU A 149 -10.34 16.93 -20.40
C LEU A 149 -11.85 16.70 -20.35
N LEU A 150 -12.33 15.94 -19.38
CA LEU A 150 -13.75 15.71 -19.10
C LEU A 150 -14.09 16.30 -17.73
N THR A 151 -14.99 17.27 -17.65
CA THR A 151 -15.31 17.96 -16.39
C THR A 151 -16.81 18.09 -16.18
N GLY A 152 -17.33 17.59 -15.06
CA GLY A 152 -18.75 17.68 -14.73
C GLY A 152 -19.02 17.45 -13.25
N ASP A 153 -20.29 17.36 -12.84
CA ASP A 153 -20.63 16.84 -11.51
C ASP A 153 -20.48 15.32 -11.47
N THR A 154 -20.94 14.64 -12.52
CA THR A 154 -20.70 13.22 -12.76
C THR A 154 -19.95 13.06 -14.08
N VAL A 155 -18.84 12.34 -14.07
CA VAL A 155 -18.04 12.03 -15.26
C VAL A 155 -17.93 10.52 -15.39
N THR A 156 -18.39 10.00 -16.52
CA THR A 156 -18.39 8.56 -16.79
C THR A 156 -17.78 8.22 -18.14
N ASN A 157 -16.72 7.42 -18.14
CA ASN A 157 -16.29 6.67 -19.31
C ASN A 157 -16.97 5.29 -19.27
N GLN A 158 -17.92 5.06 -20.17
CA GLN A 158 -18.76 3.86 -20.20
C GLN A 158 -17.97 2.65 -20.73
N ALA A 159 -18.51 1.44 -20.57
CA ALA A 159 -17.80 0.19 -20.90
C ALA A 159 -17.29 0.10 -22.35
N GLU A 160 -17.98 0.70 -23.32
CA GLU A 160 -17.56 0.77 -24.73
C GLU A 160 -16.69 2.00 -25.04
N GLY A 161 -16.55 2.91 -24.07
CA GLY A 161 -15.84 4.17 -24.19
C GLY A 161 -14.33 3.99 -24.21
N LEU A 162 -13.67 4.66 -25.16
CA LEU A 162 -12.22 4.75 -25.27
C LEU A 162 -11.78 6.21 -25.18
N LEU A 163 -10.86 6.48 -24.25
CA LEU A 163 -10.10 7.73 -24.19
C LEU A 163 -8.64 7.41 -24.50
N GLN A 164 -8.08 8.01 -25.54
CA GLN A 164 -6.74 7.65 -26.00
C GLN A 164 -5.87 8.87 -26.32
N THR A 165 -4.69 8.88 -25.73
CA THR A 165 -3.59 9.79 -26.06
C THR A 165 -2.31 8.99 -26.33
N ASP A 166 -1.33 9.63 -26.95
CA ASP A 166 0.00 9.04 -27.23
C ASP A 166 1.08 9.86 -26.49
N THR A 167 2.35 9.69 -26.84
CA THR A 167 3.54 10.29 -26.21
C THR A 167 3.33 11.73 -25.72
N GLY A 168 3.47 11.93 -24.40
CA GLY A 168 3.40 13.23 -23.73
C GLY A 168 1.99 13.83 -23.62
N GLY A 169 0.95 13.07 -23.94
CA GLY A 169 -0.44 13.47 -23.75
C GLY A 169 -0.90 13.39 -22.30
N ASN A 170 -2.06 13.97 -22.00
CA ASN A 170 -2.67 13.89 -20.67
C ASN A 170 -4.17 13.63 -20.79
N ILE A 171 -4.69 12.79 -19.90
CA ILE A 171 -6.13 12.53 -19.79
C ILE A 171 -6.57 12.90 -18.38
N HIS A 172 -7.47 13.88 -18.25
CA HIS A 172 -8.00 14.33 -16.98
C HIS A 172 -9.52 14.20 -16.94
N LEU A 173 -10.04 13.51 -15.93
CA LEU A 173 -11.46 13.42 -15.62
C LEU A 173 -11.70 14.05 -14.26
N GLU A 174 -12.60 15.03 -14.19
CA GLU A 174 -12.86 15.79 -12.97
C GLU A 174 -14.34 15.92 -12.66
N GLY A 175 -14.74 15.57 -11.44
CA GLY A 175 -16.09 15.87 -10.98
C GLY A 175 -16.32 15.63 -9.50
N ASN A 176 -17.58 15.39 -9.09
CA ASN A 176 -17.93 14.88 -7.77
C ASN A 176 -18.14 13.36 -7.78
N THR A 177 -18.34 12.77 -8.96
CA THR A 177 -18.34 11.33 -9.12
C THR A 177 -17.67 11.00 -10.44
N VAL A 178 -16.54 10.31 -10.38
CA VAL A 178 -15.78 9.91 -11.55
C VAL A 178 -15.78 8.40 -11.65
N THR A 179 -16.23 7.86 -12.78
CA THR A 179 -16.33 6.41 -13.00
C THR A 179 -15.75 6.02 -14.35
N ASN A 180 -14.85 5.04 -14.34
CA ASN A 180 -14.34 4.40 -15.55
C ASN A 180 -14.80 2.94 -15.62
N TRP A 181 -15.66 2.62 -16.59
CA TRP A 181 -16.02 1.26 -16.99
C TRP A 181 -15.30 0.82 -18.27
N GLY A 182 -14.78 1.76 -19.05
CA GLY A 182 -14.17 1.53 -20.36
C GLY A 182 -12.65 1.49 -20.32
N SER A 183 -12.04 1.92 -21.42
CA SER A 183 -10.58 1.95 -21.58
C SER A 183 -10.04 3.37 -21.63
N ILE A 184 -9.00 3.62 -20.86
CA ILE A 184 -8.19 4.84 -20.89
C ILE A 184 -6.75 4.43 -21.21
N GLU A 185 -6.21 4.96 -22.29
CA GLU A 185 -4.87 4.64 -22.79
C GLU A 185 -4.07 5.93 -23.00
N ALA A 186 -2.94 6.06 -22.30
CA ALA A 186 -2.01 7.18 -22.45
C ALA A 186 -0.58 6.62 -22.50
N ASN A 187 0.20 6.92 -23.54
CA ASN A 187 1.59 6.44 -23.65
C ASN A 187 2.58 7.55 -23.29
N GLU A 188 3.60 7.27 -22.49
CA GLU A 188 4.60 8.20 -21.93
C GLU A 188 3.94 9.46 -21.32
N SER A 189 2.94 9.26 -20.46
CA SER A 189 1.90 10.27 -20.17
C SER A 189 1.24 10.11 -18.79
N GLU A 190 0.40 11.07 -18.41
CA GLU A 190 -0.36 11.07 -17.15
C GLU A 190 -1.87 10.86 -17.38
N VAL A 191 -2.46 9.98 -16.58
CA VAL A 191 -3.91 9.83 -16.44
C VAL A 191 -4.30 10.25 -15.03
N THR A 192 -5.21 11.21 -14.92
CA THR A 192 -5.71 11.71 -13.64
C THR A 192 -7.23 11.64 -13.59
N LEU A 193 -7.76 11.01 -12.54
CA LEU A 193 -9.19 11.02 -12.20
C LEU A 193 -9.32 11.69 -10.83
N THR A 194 -9.97 12.83 -10.77
CA THR A 194 -10.11 13.61 -9.53
C THR A 194 -11.57 13.87 -9.19
N ALA A 195 -11.95 13.58 -7.95
CA ALA A 195 -13.28 13.84 -7.41
C ALA A 195 -13.25 14.87 -6.26
N GLY A 196 -12.53 15.98 -6.42
CA GLY A 196 -12.20 16.90 -5.33
C GLY A 196 -10.87 16.56 -4.64
N PRO A 197 -10.37 17.42 -3.74
CA PRO A 197 -9.10 17.19 -3.08
C PRO A 197 -9.15 15.99 -2.12
N ALA A 198 -8.04 15.28 -2.01
CA ALA A 198 -7.75 14.41 -0.88
C ALA A 198 -7.92 15.17 0.45
N ASP A 199 -8.38 14.50 1.50
CA ASP A 199 -8.59 15.04 2.85
C ASP A 199 -9.77 16.02 3.05
N ASP A 200 -10.65 16.17 2.05
CA ASP A 200 -11.94 16.85 2.24
C ASP A 200 -13.07 15.81 2.34
N PRO A 201 -13.75 15.65 3.48
CA PRO A 201 -14.88 14.71 3.59
C PRO A 201 -16.08 15.11 2.74
N ASP A 202 -16.13 16.35 2.24
CA ASP A 202 -17.12 16.80 1.27
C ASP A 202 -16.69 16.51 -0.19
N SER A 203 -15.51 15.91 -0.41
CA SER A 203 -15.08 15.41 -1.73
C SER A 203 -15.94 14.24 -2.21
N GLY A 204 -15.93 14.08 -3.52
CA GLY A 204 -16.63 13.05 -4.27
C GLY A 204 -15.88 11.72 -4.37
N ASP A 205 -16.41 10.79 -5.16
CA ASP A 205 -15.85 9.43 -5.27
C ASP A 205 -15.25 9.14 -6.65
N VAL A 206 -14.17 8.37 -6.68
CA VAL A 206 -13.53 7.82 -7.89
C VAL A 206 -13.65 6.30 -7.90
N SER A 207 -14.14 5.73 -9.00
CA SER A 207 -14.24 4.27 -9.19
C SER A 207 -13.73 3.83 -10.55
N ASN A 208 -12.81 2.86 -10.57
CA ASN A 208 -12.33 2.19 -11.77
C ASN A 208 -12.81 0.72 -11.81
N GLU A 209 -13.58 0.37 -12.83
CA GLU A 209 -13.97 -1.01 -13.18
C GLU A 209 -13.39 -1.46 -14.53
N GLY A 210 -12.93 -0.50 -15.34
CA GLY A 210 -12.32 -0.75 -16.64
C GLY A 210 -10.79 -0.78 -16.60
N THR A 211 -10.18 -0.46 -17.73
CA THR A 211 -8.71 -0.43 -17.88
C THR A 211 -8.19 1.00 -17.91
N ILE A 212 -7.16 1.28 -17.12
CA ILE A 212 -6.36 2.50 -17.24
C ILE A 212 -4.91 2.07 -17.46
N GLN A 213 -4.36 2.45 -18.61
CA GLN A 213 -2.99 2.17 -18.99
C GLN A 213 -2.26 3.48 -19.23
N ALA A 214 -1.24 3.75 -18.42
CA ALA A 214 -0.27 4.82 -18.66
C ALA A 214 1.07 4.18 -19.05
N GLY A 215 1.22 3.85 -20.33
CA GLY A 215 2.41 3.18 -20.87
C GLY A 215 3.63 4.10 -20.96
N GLY A 216 4.74 3.58 -21.45
CA GLY A 216 6.00 4.30 -21.60
C GLY A 216 6.77 4.59 -20.30
N ILE A 217 8.00 5.09 -20.44
CA ILE A 217 8.83 5.48 -19.29
C ILE A 217 8.17 6.67 -18.57
N ASP A 218 8.11 6.61 -17.23
CA ASP A 218 7.50 7.63 -16.36
C ASP A 218 5.97 7.81 -16.53
N GLY A 219 5.26 6.80 -17.06
CA GLY A 219 3.79 6.82 -17.12
C GLY A 219 3.19 6.98 -15.72
N ARG A 220 2.19 7.86 -15.55
CA ARG A 220 1.58 8.13 -14.23
C ARG A 220 0.08 7.91 -14.26
N ILE A 221 -0.42 7.20 -13.25
CA ILE A 221 -1.85 7.09 -12.96
C ILE A 221 -2.08 7.69 -11.58
N HIS A 222 -2.94 8.70 -11.50
CA HIS A 222 -3.33 9.31 -10.22
C HIS A 222 -4.86 9.34 -10.08
N LEU A 223 -5.37 8.75 -9.01
CA LEU A 223 -6.79 8.75 -8.66
C LEU A 223 -6.97 9.42 -7.31
N GLU A 224 -7.80 10.45 -7.24
CA GLU A 224 -7.97 11.29 -6.04
C GLU A 224 -9.46 11.52 -5.74
N GLY A 225 -9.87 11.35 -4.47
CA GLY A 225 -11.24 11.67 -4.03
C GLY A 225 -11.45 11.41 -2.53
N ASN A 226 -12.70 11.43 -2.07
CA ASN A 226 -13.05 10.96 -0.73
C ASN A 226 -13.00 9.42 -0.65
N THR A 227 -13.70 8.72 -1.55
CA THR A 227 -13.54 7.27 -1.74
C THR A 227 -12.87 7.00 -3.07
N VAL A 228 -11.78 6.25 -3.07
CA VAL A 228 -11.10 5.79 -4.28
C VAL A 228 -11.11 4.28 -4.33
N THR A 229 -11.74 3.71 -5.37
CA THR A 229 -11.84 2.26 -5.52
C THR A 229 -11.39 1.78 -6.89
N ASN A 230 -10.41 0.88 -6.93
CA ASN A 230 -10.18 0.00 -8.08
C ASN A 230 -11.00 -1.28 -7.86
N GLN A 231 -12.10 -1.45 -8.59
CA GLN A 231 -13.04 -2.56 -8.43
C GLN A 231 -12.45 -3.87 -8.96
N ALA A 232 -13.13 -5.00 -8.70
CA ALA A 232 -12.60 -6.34 -8.97
C ALA A 232 -12.20 -6.61 -10.44
N GLU A 233 -12.88 -5.98 -11.40
CA GLU A 233 -12.54 -6.08 -12.83
C GLU A 233 -11.57 -4.98 -13.30
N GLY A 234 -11.27 -4.01 -12.43
CA GLY A 234 -10.44 -2.86 -12.74
C GLY A 234 -8.96 -3.23 -12.87
N LEU A 235 -8.33 -2.69 -13.92
CA LEU A 235 -6.90 -2.77 -14.16
C LEU A 235 -6.29 -1.38 -14.20
N LEU A 236 -5.29 -1.14 -13.35
CA LEU A 236 -4.40 0.01 -13.44
C LEU A 236 -3.01 -0.50 -13.83
N GLN A 237 -2.45 0.00 -14.91
CA GLN A 237 -1.19 -0.50 -15.44
C GLN A 237 -0.27 0.61 -15.91
N THR A 238 0.99 0.52 -15.53
CA THR A 238 2.08 1.35 -16.05
C THR A 238 3.22 0.47 -16.58
N ASP A 239 3.98 0.99 -17.54
CA ASP A 239 5.20 0.34 -18.01
C ASP A 239 6.38 0.64 -17.06
N THR A 240 7.58 0.19 -17.44
CA THR A 240 8.84 0.37 -16.70
C THR A 240 9.08 1.82 -16.24
N GLY A 241 9.20 2.03 -14.92
CA GLY A 241 9.47 3.32 -14.29
C GLY A 241 8.24 4.24 -14.14
N GLY A 242 7.04 3.74 -14.39
CA GLY A 242 5.80 4.46 -14.10
C GLY A 242 5.50 4.57 -12.61
N ASN A 243 4.45 5.32 -12.25
CA ASN A 243 3.95 5.38 -10.87
C ASN A 243 2.43 5.33 -10.85
N ILE A 244 1.87 4.62 -9.88
CA ILE A 244 0.43 4.56 -9.66
C ILE A 244 0.14 5.04 -8.24
N HIS A 245 -0.67 6.09 -8.11
CA HIS A 245 -1.03 6.67 -6.83
C HIS A 245 -2.55 6.80 -6.68
N LEU A 246 -3.11 6.15 -5.67
CA LEU A 246 -4.50 6.31 -5.26
C LEU A 246 -4.53 7.04 -3.91
N GLU A 247 -5.33 8.10 -3.82
CA GLU A 247 -5.39 8.94 -2.62
C GLU A 247 -6.81 9.33 -2.24
N GLY A 248 -7.18 9.16 -0.97
CA GLY A 248 -8.47 9.60 -0.44
C GLY A 248 -8.76 9.11 0.97
N ASN A 249 -9.85 9.57 1.60
CA ASN A 249 -10.25 9.14 2.96
C ASN A 249 -10.57 7.63 3.05
N THR A 250 -10.86 6.97 1.95
CA THR A 250 -10.96 5.52 1.90
C THR A 250 -10.44 5.03 0.56
N VAL A 251 -9.38 4.23 0.59
CA VAL A 251 -8.75 3.67 -0.61
C VAL A 251 -8.91 2.16 -0.60
N THR A 252 -9.50 1.60 -1.65
CA THR A 252 -9.70 0.15 -1.78
C THR A 252 -9.25 -0.36 -3.15
N ASN A 253 -8.36 -1.34 -3.15
CA ASN A 253 -8.03 -2.11 -4.35
C ASN A 253 -8.66 -3.51 -4.30
N ARG A 254 -9.59 -3.82 -5.19
CA ARG A 254 -10.16 -5.16 -5.41
C ARG A 254 -9.69 -5.78 -6.72
N GLY A 255 -9.19 -4.96 -7.64
CA GLY A 255 -8.76 -5.36 -8.97
C GLY A 255 -7.27 -5.66 -9.03
N THR A 256 -6.67 -5.33 -10.17
CA THR A 256 -5.24 -5.51 -10.45
C THR A 256 -4.56 -4.16 -10.61
N ILE A 257 -3.43 -3.98 -9.95
CA ILE A 257 -2.50 -2.86 -10.13
C ILE A 257 -1.15 -3.44 -10.51
N GLU A 258 -0.63 -3.04 -11.67
CA GLU A 258 0.65 -3.52 -12.23
C GLU A 258 1.55 -2.33 -12.59
N ALA A 259 2.75 -2.30 -12.02
CA ALA A 259 3.76 -1.28 -12.32
C ALA A 259 5.16 -1.91 -12.30
N ASP A 260 5.84 -2.01 -13.44
CA ASP A 260 7.18 -2.64 -13.49
C ASP A 260 8.29 -1.63 -13.17
N GLU A 261 9.29 -1.98 -12.36
CA GLU A 261 10.41 -1.11 -11.93
C GLU A 261 9.94 0.25 -11.40
N SER A 262 8.87 0.23 -10.59
CA SER A 262 8.00 1.39 -10.33
C SER A 262 7.51 1.48 -8.89
N GLU A 263 6.85 2.58 -8.54
CA GLU A 263 6.20 2.78 -7.25
C GLU A 263 4.67 2.72 -7.36
N VAL A 264 4.05 1.90 -6.50
CA VAL A 264 2.61 1.91 -6.25
C VAL A 264 2.36 2.44 -4.85
N THR A 265 1.58 3.52 -4.75
CA THR A 265 1.22 4.14 -3.47
C THR A 265 -0.29 4.21 -3.32
N LEU A 266 -0.81 3.72 -2.19
CA LEU A 266 -2.20 3.94 -1.77
C LEU A 266 -2.16 4.72 -0.45
N THR A 267 -2.71 5.94 -0.42
CA THR A 267 -2.68 6.81 0.76
C THR A 267 -4.09 7.23 1.19
N ALA A 268 -4.35 7.16 2.48
CA ALA A 268 -5.58 7.65 3.08
C ALA A 268 -5.31 8.57 4.26
N GLY A 269 -4.63 9.69 4.00
CA GLY A 269 -4.09 10.57 5.03
C GLY A 269 -2.81 10.01 5.67
N PRO A 270 -2.14 10.79 6.54
CA PRO A 270 -0.91 10.38 7.21
C PRO A 270 -1.16 9.28 8.24
N ALA A 271 -0.22 8.33 8.37
CA ALA A 271 -0.34 7.18 9.28
C ALA A 271 -0.54 7.53 10.77
N ASP A 272 0.04 8.65 11.22
CA ASP A 272 0.06 9.07 12.64
C ASP A 272 -1.17 9.93 13.04
N ASP A 273 -2.15 10.10 12.14
CA ASP A 273 -3.36 10.86 12.43
C ASP A 273 -4.56 9.91 12.61
N PRO A 274 -5.18 9.83 13.80
CA PRO A 274 -6.35 8.97 14.01
C PRO A 274 -7.60 9.44 13.24
N ASP A 275 -7.60 10.66 12.71
CA ASP A 275 -8.64 11.16 11.82
C ASP A 275 -8.36 10.80 10.34
N SER A 276 -7.22 10.15 10.04
CA SER A 276 -6.91 9.59 8.72
C SER A 276 -7.86 8.47 8.32
N GLY A 277 -7.93 8.27 7.02
CA GLY A 277 -8.75 7.27 6.35
C GLY A 277 -8.18 5.85 6.39
N ASP A 278 -8.87 4.93 5.72
CA ASP A 278 -8.48 3.52 5.69
C ASP A 278 -8.00 3.08 4.30
N VAL A 279 -6.99 2.21 4.25
CA VAL A 279 -6.49 1.54 3.04
C VAL A 279 -6.74 0.04 3.13
N SER A 280 -7.36 -0.53 2.09
CA SER A 280 -7.61 -1.98 2.00
C SER A 280 -7.23 -2.54 0.63
N ASN A 281 -6.35 -3.54 0.63
CA ASN A 281 -6.07 -4.37 -0.55
C ASN A 281 -6.81 -5.71 -0.45
N GLU A 282 -7.79 -5.91 -1.32
CA GLU A 282 -8.52 -7.17 -1.57
C GLU A 282 -8.05 -7.87 -2.86
N GLY A 283 -7.36 -7.14 -3.75
CA GLY A 283 -6.91 -7.62 -5.06
C GLY A 283 -5.41 -7.82 -5.17
N THR A 284 -4.86 -7.64 -6.37
CA THR A 284 -3.42 -7.79 -6.64
C THR A 284 -2.77 -6.42 -6.83
N ILE A 285 -1.63 -6.21 -6.17
CA ILE A 285 -0.70 -5.12 -6.43
C ILE A 285 0.67 -5.73 -6.73
N GLN A 286 1.18 -5.46 -7.92
CA GLN A 286 2.48 -5.94 -8.39
C GLN A 286 3.35 -4.75 -8.79
N ALA A 287 4.42 -4.51 -8.03
CA ALA A 287 5.50 -3.62 -8.40
C ALA A 287 6.68 -4.45 -8.92
N GLY A 288 6.57 -4.91 -10.17
CA GLY A 288 7.51 -5.88 -10.77
C GLY A 288 8.90 -5.30 -11.02
N GLY A 289 9.78 -6.09 -11.66
CA GLY A 289 11.13 -5.64 -12.02
C GLY A 289 12.10 -5.51 -10.84
N ILE A 290 13.17 -4.75 -11.01
CA ILE A 290 14.16 -4.48 -9.97
C ILE A 290 13.76 -3.21 -9.20
N ASP A 291 13.94 -3.20 -7.88
CA ASP A 291 13.71 -2.05 -6.98
C ASP A 291 12.27 -1.51 -6.98
N GLY A 292 11.28 -2.34 -7.36
CA GLY A 292 9.86 -1.98 -7.29
C GLY A 292 9.39 -1.72 -5.86
N ARG A 293 8.55 -0.71 -5.65
CA ARG A 293 8.09 -0.29 -4.32
C ARG A 293 6.57 -0.31 -4.22
N ILE A 294 6.07 -0.85 -3.12
CA ILE A 294 4.65 -0.80 -2.74
C ILE A 294 4.56 -0.11 -1.39
N HIS A 295 3.79 0.97 -1.32
CA HIS A 295 3.54 1.70 -0.06
C HIS A 295 2.04 1.90 0.17
N LEU A 296 1.53 1.40 1.29
CA LEU A 296 0.16 1.60 1.74
C LEU A 296 0.18 2.37 3.06
N GLU A 297 -0.50 3.52 3.11
CA GLU A 297 -0.51 4.42 4.27
C GLU A 297 -1.93 4.87 4.63
N GLY A 298 -2.31 4.80 5.90
CA GLY A 298 -3.58 5.32 6.42
C GLY A 298 -3.73 5.07 7.92
N ASN A 299 -4.89 5.33 8.51
CA ASN A 299 -5.17 4.98 9.90
C ASN A 299 -5.30 3.44 10.09
N THR A 300 -6.12 2.79 9.26
CA THR A 300 -6.15 1.32 9.17
C THR A 300 -5.60 0.88 7.82
N VAL A 301 -4.60 0.01 7.81
CA VAL A 301 -4.05 -0.59 6.60
C VAL A 301 -4.24 -2.10 6.64
N THR A 302 -4.96 -2.64 5.67
CA THR A 302 -5.23 -4.09 5.61
C THR A 302 -4.91 -4.68 4.23
N ASN A 303 -4.08 -5.72 4.21
CA ASN A 303 -4.03 -6.68 3.10
C ASN A 303 -4.98 -7.85 3.43
N GLN A 304 -6.12 -7.94 2.75
CA GLN A 304 -7.17 -8.91 3.03
C GLN A 304 -6.78 -10.32 2.57
N ALA A 305 -7.58 -11.33 2.91
CA ALA A 305 -7.24 -12.75 2.69
C ALA A 305 -7.00 -13.13 1.21
N GLU A 306 -7.65 -12.45 0.27
CA GLU A 306 -7.43 -12.63 -1.18
C GLU A 306 -6.37 -11.66 -1.74
N GLY A 307 -5.90 -10.72 -0.92
CA GLY A 307 -4.96 -9.69 -1.30
C GLY A 307 -3.55 -10.22 -1.53
N LEU A 308 -2.95 -9.80 -2.64
CA LEU A 308 -1.55 -10.04 -2.98
C LEU A 308 -0.81 -8.72 -3.10
N LEU A 309 0.29 -8.58 -2.38
CA LEU A 309 1.29 -7.53 -2.58
C LEU A 309 2.59 -8.21 -3.02
N GLN A 310 3.13 -7.82 -4.16
CA GLN A 310 4.31 -8.48 -4.71
C GLN A 310 5.29 -7.51 -5.36
N THR A 311 6.56 -7.63 -5.01
CA THR A 311 7.67 -6.92 -5.68
C THR A 311 8.60 -7.91 -6.36
N GLY A 312 9.38 -7.43 -7.33
CA GLY A 312 10.52 -8.18 -7.85
C GLY A 312 11.79 -8.02 -7.00
N GLN A 313 12.95 -8.26 -7.60
CA GLN A 313 14.26 -8.30 -6.94
C GLN A 313 14.63 -6.93 -6.34
N GLY A 314 15.05 -6.87 -5.08
CA GLY A 314 15.50 -5.62 -4.43
C GLY A 314 14.38 -4.62 -4.12
N GLY A 315 13.12 -5.03 -4.25
CA GLY A 315 11.96 -4.20 -3.94
C GLY A 315 11.74 -3.94 -2.45
N GLU A 316 10.70 -3.13 -2.19
CA GLU A 316 10.28 -2.77 -0.84
C GLU A 316 8.75 -2.81 -0.75
N ILE A 317 8.22 -3.42 0.31
CA ILE A 317 6.80 -3.36 0.64
C ILE A 317 6.65 -2.75 2.03
N ARG A 318 5.98 -1.61 2.11
CA ARG A 318 5.71 -0.88 3.36
C ARG A 318 4.21 -0.72 3.58
N LEU A 319 3.72 -1.13 4.74
CA LEU A 319 2.38 -0.84 5.24
C LEU A 319 2.51 -0.02 6.52
N GLU A 320 1.86 1.13 6.57
CA GLU A 320 1.99 2.08 7.68
C GLU A 320 0.64 2.63 8.15
N GLY A 321 0.36 2.52 9.46
CA GLY A 321 -0.86 3.07 10.05
C GLY A 321 -1.10 2.69 11.50
N ASN A 322 -2.03 3.33 12.21
CA ASN A 322 -2.39 2.97 13.59
C ASN A 322 -2.88 1.52 13.76
N THR A 323 -3.36 0.87 12.72
CA THR A 323 -3.65 -0.57 12.74
C THR A 323 -3.26 -1.19 11.42
N VAL A 324 -2.29 -2.11 11.47
CA VAL A 324 -1.78 -2.80 10.28
C VAL A 324 -2.09 -4.28 10.36
N THR A 325 -2.82 -4.81 9.39
CA THR A 325 -3.19 -6.23 9.33
C THR A 325 -2.85 -6.86 7.99
N ASN A 326 -2.09 -7.96 7.99
CA ASN A 326 -1.92 -8.82 6.82
C ASN A 326 -2.69 -10.14 7.01
N ARG A 327 -3.70 -10.39 6.18
CA ARG A 327 -4.41 -11.67 6.07
C ARG A 327 -4.11 -12.42 4.77
N GLY A 328 -3.57 -11.72 3.77
CA GLY A 328 -3.28 -12.25 2.45
C GLY A 328 -1.82 -12.68 2.30
N THR A 329 -1.29 -12.47 1.10
CA THR A 329 0.09 -12.80 0.75
C THR A 329 0.89 -11.52 0.48
N ILE A 330 2.08 -11.44 1.07
CA ILE A 330 3.10 -10.45 0.77
C ILE A 330 4.36 -11.20 0.32
N GLU A 331 4.83 -10.94 -0.90
CA GLU A 331 5.98 -11.61 -1.51
C GLU A 331 6.97 -10.56 -2.05
N ALA A 332 8.19 -10.55 -1.52
CA ALA A 332 9.24 -9.65 -1.96
C ALA A 332 10.54 -10.44 -2.15
N ASP A 333 11.20 -10.33 -3.31
CA ASP A 333 12.41 -11.12 -3.62
C ASP A 333 13.69 -10.30 -3.38
N GLU A 334 14.66 -10.80 -2.62
CA GLU A 334 15.87 -10.06 -2.19
C GLU A 334 15.55 -8.68 -1.60
N SER A 335 14.48 -8.60 -0.79
CA SER A 335 13.75 -7.35 -0.50
C SER A 335 13.48 -7.12 0.99
N GLU A 336 12.94 -5.94 1.30
CA GLU A 336 12.45 -5.57 2.64
C GLU A 336 10.92 -5.51 2.67
N VAL A 337 10.32 -6.16 3.67
CA VAL A 337 8.91 -6.02 4.02
C VAL A 337 8.80 -5.40 5.40
N THR A 338 8.14 -4.25 5.49
CA THR A 338 7.93 -3.53 6.75
C THR A 338 6.44 -3.28 6.99
N LEU A 339 5.95 -3.71 8.15
CA LEU A 339 4.62 -3.34 8.67
C LEU A 339 4.85 -2.52 9.95
N THR A 340 4.45 -1.26 9.95
CA THR A 340 4.68 -0.36 11.09
C THR A 340 3.38 0.31 11.54
N ALA A 341 3.13 0.29 12.85
CA ALA A 341 2.02 0.98 13.49
C ALA A 341 2.51 1.95 14.56
N GLY A 342 3.39 2.88 14.18
CA GLY A 342 4.13 3.74 15.10
C GLY A 342 5.37 3.05 15.71
N PRO A 343 6.21 3.80 16.45
CA PRO A 343 7.43 3.28 17.04
C PRO A 343 7.15 2.30 18.19
N ALA A 344 7.96 1.23 18.29
CA ALA A 344 7.77 0.17 19.28
C ALA A 344 7.82 0.64 20.74
N ASP A 345 8.52 1.73 21.03
CA ASP A 345 8.71 2.26 22.37
C ASP A 345 7.55 3.15 22.84
N ASP A 346 6.68 3.62 21.94
CA ASP A 346 5.55 4.48 22.32
C ASP A 346 4.30 3.65 22.69
N PRO A 347 3.77 3.74 23.93
CA PRO A 347 2.54 3.05 24.33
C PRO A 347 1.28 3.56 23.64
N ASP A 348 1.33 4.75 23.02
CA ASP A 348 0.24 5.29 22.21
C ASP A 348 0.30 4.79 20.75
N SER A 349 1.35 4.03 20.37
CA SER A 349 1.44 3.36 19.07
C SER A 349 0.32 2.35 18.84
N GLY A 350 0.08 2.10 17.56
CA GLY A 350 -0.91 1.17 17.05
C GLY A 350 -0.52 -0.30 17.11
N ASP A 351 -1.33 -1.16 16.51
CA ASP A 351 -1.12 -2.62 16.55
C ASP A 351 -0.80 -3.19 15.16
N VAL A 352 0.09 -4.19 15.12
CA VAL A 352 0.42 -4.98 13.92
C VAL A 352 0.02 -6.45 14.11
N SER A 353 -0.72 -6.99 13.14
CA SER A 353 -1.16 -8.39 13.14
C SER A 353 -0.90 -9.07 11.79
N ASN A 354 -0.17 -10.18 11.80
CA ASN A 354 -0.02 -11.07 10.65
C ASN A 354 -0.85 -12.35 10.84
N GLU A 355 -1.88 -12.52 10.02
CA GLU A 355 -2.71 -13.73 9.87
C GLU A 355 -2.38 -14.51 8.58
N GLY A 356 -1.73 -13.87 7.62
CA GLY A 356 -1.41 -14.42 6.30
C GLY A 356 0.07 -14.81 6.13
N THR A 357 0.54 -14.79 4.89
CA THR A 357 1.94 -15.08 4.55
C THR A 357 2.70 -13.80 4.26
N ILE A 358 3.89 -13.67 4.86
CA ILE A 358 4.90 -12.69 4.47
C ILE A 358 6.17 -13.45 4.14
N GLN A 359 6.62 -13.33 2.90
CA GLN A 359 7.85 -13.95 2.41
C GLN A 359 8.78 -12.88 1.85
N ALA A 360 9.97 -12.76 2.45
CA ALA A 360 11.09 -12.00 1.89
C ALA A 360 12.13 -13.00 1.38
N GLY A 361 12.04 -13.33 0.10
CA GLY A 361 12.87 -14.33 -0.59
C GLY A 361 14.29 -13.84 -0.87
N GLY A 362 15.10 -14.71 -1.47
CA GLY A 362 16.45 -14.37 -1.91
C GLY A 362 17.49 -14.27 -0.79
N ILE A 363 18.61 -13.61 -1.07
CA ILE A 363 19.69 -13.41 -0.09
C ILE A 363 19.43 -12.12 0.70
N ASP A 364 19.61 -12.17 2.02
CA ASP A 364 19.50 -11.04 2.95
C ASP A 364 18.11 -10.37 2.99
N GLY A 365 17.04 -11.10 2.63
CA GLY A 365 15.66 -10.61 2.73
C GLY A 365 15.27 -10.26 4.18
N ARG A 366 14.56 -9.15 4.37
CA ARG A 366 14.21 -8.63 5.71
C ARG A 366 12.71 -8.53 5.90
N ILE A 367 12.23 -8.98 7.05
CA ILE A 367 10.86 -8.78 7.52
C ILE A 367 10.92 -8.02 8.84
N HIS A 368 10.30 -6.86 8.90
CA HIS A 368 10.20 -6.05 10.12
C HIS A 368 8.74 -5.70 10.44
N LEU A 369 8.29 -6.08 11.63
CA LEU A 369 6.98 -5.73 12.15
C LEU A 369 7.16 -4.90 13.42
N GLU A 370 6.58 -3.70 13.47
CA GLU A 370 6.78 -2.74 14.57
C GLU A 370 5.45 -2.10 14.99
N GLY A 371 5.18 -2.05 16.30
CA GLY A 371 4.03 -1.33 16.86
C GLY A 371 3.95 -1.50 18.39
N ASN A 372 2.86 -1.09 19.02
CA ASN A 372 2.63 -1.33 20.44
C ASN A 372 2.37 -2.82 20.73
N THR A 373 1.42 -3.44 20.00
CA THR A 373 1.23 -4.89 20.00
C THR A 373 1.61 -5.47 18.66
N VAL A 374 2.53 -6.43 18.63
CA VAL A 374 2.90 -7.17 17.41
C VAL A 374 2.56 -8.64 17.57
N THR A 375 1.70 -9.14 16.69
CA THR A 375 1.27 -10.55 16.73
C THR A 375 1.41 -11.25 15.38
N ASN A 376 2.15 -12.35 15.35
CA ASN A 376 2.01 -13.36 14.30
C ASN A 376 0.97 -14.40 14.75
N GLN A 377 -0.22 -14.38 14.15
CA GLN A 377 -1.36 -15.23 14.53
C GLN A 377 -1.12 -16.69 14.12
N ALA A 378 -2.00 -17.59 14.57
CA ALA A 378 -1.82 -19.04 14.41
C ALA A 378 -1.71 -19.51 12.94
N GLU A 379 -2.36 -18.82 12.01
CA GLU A 379 -2.28 -19.09 10.56
C GLU A 379 -1.13 -18.31 9.88
N GLY A 380 -0.52 -17.37 10.60
CA GLY A 380 0.51 -16.48 10.09
C GLY A 380 1.83 -17.20 9.83
N LEU A 381 2.41 -16.90 8.67
CA LEU A 381 3.75 -17.34 8.25
C LEU A 381 4.62 -16.10 7.99
N LEU A 382 5.78 -16.05 8.64
CA LEU A 382 6.87 -15.14 8.31
C LEU A 382 8.05 -15.97 7.82
N GLN A 383 8.52 -15.73 6.60
CA GLN A 383 9.56 -16.56 6.00
C GLN A 383 10.63 -15.72 5.30
N THR A 384 11.89 -16.01 5.59
CA THR A 384 13.04 -15.53 4.82
C THR A 384 13.85 -16.71 4.26
N GLU A 385 14.57 -16.43 3.17
CA GLU A 385 15.56 -17.36 2.62
C GLU A 385 16.96 -17.10 3.22
N GLN A 386 18.05 -17.26 2.44
CA GLN A 386 19.42 -17.30 2.95
C GLN A 386 19.90 -15.95 3.51
N GLY A 387 20.40 -15.92 4.74
CA GLY A 387 20.98 -14.71 5.35
C GLY A 387 19.98 -13.61 5.73
N GLY A 388 18.68 -13.87 5.61
CA GLY A 388 17.63 -12.94 6.00
C GLY A 388 17.52 -12.63 7.50
N GLU A 389 16.67 -11.66 7.81
CA GLU A 389 16.37 -11.24 9.18
C GLU A 389 14.86 -11.10 9.36
N ILE A 390 14.33 -11.68 10.43
CA ILE A 390 12.95 -11.45 10.86
C ILE A 390 12.98 -10.76 12.23
N ARG A 391 12.40 -9.56 12.29
CA ARG A 391 12.35 -8.71 13.49
C ARG A 391 10.92 -8.34 13.83
N LEU A 392 10.49 -8.61 15.06
CA LEU A 392 9.21 -8.17 15.60
C LEU A 392 9.48 -7.31 16.85
N GLU A 393 8.95 -6.10 16.88
CA GLU A 393 9.20 -5.13 17.95
C GLU A 393 7.93 -4.48 18.49
N GLY A 394 7.78 -4.45 19.81
CA GLY A 394 6.70 -3.69 20.45
C GLY A 394 6.66 -3.77 21.96
N ASN A 395 5.65 -3.19 22.61
CA ASN A 395 5.43 -3.39 24.05
C ASN A 395 4.95 -4.82 24.35
N THR A 396 4.24 -5.45 23.43
CA THR A 396 3.83 -6.86 23.53
C THR A 396 4.06 -7.57 22.21
N VAL A 397 4.86 -8.63 22.24
CA VAL A 397 5.20 -9.42 21.05
C VAL A 397 4.73 -10.87 21.25
N THR A 398 3.87 -11.36 20.36
CA THR A 398 3.34 -12.72 20.43
C THR A 398 3.51 -13.45 19.09
N ASN A 399 4.13 -14.63 19.12
CA ASN A 399 4.14 -15.56 17.98
C ASN A 399 3.26 -16.77 18.28
N ARG A 400 2.16 -16.94 17.55
CA ARG A 400 1.30 -18.14 17.54
C ARG A 400 1.46 -18.98 16.27
N GLY A 401 1.97 -18.37 15.20
CA GLY A 401 2.13 -18.98 13.88
C GLY A 401 3.50 -19.60 13.68
N THR A 402 3.99 -19.48 12.45
CA THR A 402 5.30 -20.01 12.06
C THR A 402 6.22 -18.86 11.65
N ILE A 403 7.45 -18.88 12.15
CA ILE A 403 8.55 -18.00 11.73
C ILE A 403 9.68 -18.89 11.26
N GLU A 404 10.09 -18.76 9.99
CA GLU A 404 11.14 -19.56 9.36
C GLU A 404 12.20 -18.64 8.75
N ALA A 405 13.40 -18.63 9.32
CA ALA A 405 14.54 -17.91 8.77
C ALA A 405 15.66 -18.91 8.43
N ASN A 406 15.89 -19.18 7.15
CA ASN A 406 16.88 -20.16 6.72
C ASN A 406 18.30 -19.58 6.71
N GLU A 407 19.27 -20.17 7.44
CA GLU A 407 20.67 -19.69 7.53
C GLU A 407 20.77 -18.25 8.09
N SER A 408 19.93 -17.92 9.07
CA SER A 408 19.51 -16.52 9.32
C SER A 408 19.21 -16.19 10.79
N GLN A 409 18.81 -14.94 11.06
CA GLN A 409 18.49 -14.42 12.39
C GLN A 409 16.99 -14.17 12.56
N VAL A 410 16.44 -14.58 13.71
CA VAL A 410 15.13 -14.18 14.20
C VAL A 410 15.28 -13.43 15.51
N THR A 411 14.70 -12.24 15.60
CA THR A 411 14.71 -11.39 16.80
C THR A 411 13.29 -10.95 17.14
N LEU A 412 12.81 -11.31 18.32
CA LEU A 412 11.59 -10.74 18.89
C LEU A 412 12.01 -9.92 20.11
N THR A 413 11.74 -8.62 20.07
CA THR A 413 12.10 -7.71 21.15
C THR A 413 10.85 -7.02 21.65
N ALA A 414 10.58 -7.16 22.93
CA ALA A 414 9.58 -6.34 23.60
C ALA A 414 10.26 -5.18 24.33
N VAL A 415 10.09 -3.96 23.82
CA VAL A 415 10.70 -2.72 24.33
C VAL A 415 9.58 -1.82 24.84
N SER A 416 9.81 -1.05 25.92
CA SER A 416 8.97 0.11 26.24
C SER A 416 9.79 1.39 26.38
N ALA A 417 9.18 2.54 26.11
CA ALA A 417 9.82 3.86 26.24
C ALA A 417 10.39 4.16 27.63
N ASP A 418 9.85 3.53 28.67
CA ASP A 418 10.18 3.85 30.06
C ASP A 418 11.15 2.84 30.70
N ASP A 419 11.26 1.62 30.16
CA ASP A 419 12.13 0.57 30.68
C ASP A 419 12.44 -0.47 29.57
N PRO A 420 13.72 -0.67 29.17
CA PRO A 420 14.08 -1.70 28.20
C PRO A 420 13.72 -3.13 28.63
N ASN A 421 13.31 -3.34 29.90
CA ASN A 421 12.80 -4.60 30.43
C ASN A 421 11.28 -4.55 30.76
N SER A 422 10.44 -3.87 29.98
CA SER A 422 9.03 -3.63 30.33
C SER A 422 7.95 -4.21 29.39
N GLY A 423 8.32 -4.86 28.28
CA GLY A 423 7.35 -5.52 27.39
C GLY A 423 7.33 -7.04 27.51
N ASP A 424 6.25 -7.71 27.09
CA ASP A 424 6.12 -9.16 27.18
C ASP A 424 6.38 -9.85 25.82
N VAL A 425 7.25 -10.87 25.79
CA VAL A 425 7.45 -11.76 24.63
C VAL A 425 6.87 -13.14 24.92
N SER A 426 5.95 -13.61 24.08
CA SER A 426 5.36 -14.94 24.18
C SER A 426 5.48 -15.71 22.86
N ASN A 427 6.11 -16.88 22.90
CA ASN A 427 6.09 -17.84 21.79
C ASN A 427 5.14 -19.00 22.10
N GLU A 428 4.04 -19.10 21.36
CA GLU A 428 3.07 -20.19 21.35
C GLU A 428 3.22 -21.09 20.11
N GLY A 429 3.81 -20.57 19.03
CA GLY A 429 3.99 -21.24 17.74
C GLY A 429 5.40 -21.78 17.51
N THR A 430 5.81 -21.82 16.24
CA THR A 430 7.14 -22.29 15.83
C THR A 430 8.02 -21.12 15.43
N ILE A 431 9.26 -21.11 15.92
CA ILE A 431 10.35 -20.26 15.43
C ILE A 431 11.50 -21.18 15.05
N GLU A 432 11.87 -21.19 13.78
CA GLU A 432 12.98 -21.94 13.24
C GLU A 432 13.99 -20.99 12.58
N ALA A 433 15.20 -20.94 13.13
CA ALA A 433 16.35 -20.34 12.48
C ALA A 433 17.24 -21.46 11.92
N GLY A 434 16.87 -21.94 10.74
CA GLY A 434 17.47 -23.12 10.10
C GLY A 434 18.90 -22.88 9.60
N GLY A 435 19.51 -23.89 9.00
CA GLY A 435 20.84 -23.77 8.39
C GLY A 435 22.01 -23.87 9.37
N ILE A 436 23.13 -23.21 9.05
CA ILE A 436 24.32 -23.13 9.92
C ILE A 436 24.31 -21.78 10.63
N ASP A 437 24.68 -21.74 11.91
CA ASP A 437 24.83 -20.53 12.74
C ASP A 437 23.55 -19.67 12.88
N GLY A 438 22.37 -20.29 12.70
CA GLY A 438 21.08 -19.60 12.88
C GLY A 438 20.89 -19.09 14.30
N ARG A 439 20.32 -17.89 14.46
CA ARG A 439 20.15 -17.25 15.77
C ARG A 439 18.69 -16.95 16.07
N ILE A 440 18.23 -17.32 17.26
CA ILE A 440 16.93 -16.91 17.82
C ILE A 440 17.21 -16.09 19.07
N HIS A 441 16.76 -14.84 19.08
CA HIS A 441 16.82 -13.98 20.25
C HIS A 441 15.42 -13.49 20.64
N LEU A 442 15.00 -13.79 21.87
CA LEU A 442 13.77 -13.28 22.47
C LEU A 442 14.14 -12.42 23.69
N GLU A 443 13.73 -11.15 23.69
CA GLU A 443 14.12 -10.19 24.73
C GLU A 443 12.91 -9.40 25.24
N GLY A 444 12.74 -9.26 26.55
CA GLY A 444 11.68 -8.44 27.15
C GLY A 444 11.63 -8.50 28.69
N ALA A 445 10.62 -7.91 29.31
CA ALA A 445 10.35 -8.05 30.75
C ALA A 445 10.08 -9.50 31.15
N ILE A 446 9.12 -10.10 30.44
CA ILE A 446 8.68 -11.47 30.62
C ILE A 446 8.85 -12.15 29.28
N VAL A 447 9.70 -13.16 29.24
CA VAL A 447 9.93 -13.97 28.05
C VAL A 447 9.43 -15.38 28.33
N THR A 448 8.42 -15.82 27.58
CA THR A 448 7.83 -17.15 27.73
C THR A 448 7.80 -17.93 26.43
N ASN A 449 8.44 -19.10 26.42
CA ASN A 449 8.13 -20.14 25.43
C ASN A 449 7.02 -21.03 26.01
N GLN A 450 5.80 -20.92 25.50
CA GLN A 450 4.61 -21.62 26.00
C GLN A 450 4.65 -23.11 25.68
N ALA A 451 3.72 -23.89 26.23
CA ALA A 451 3.73 -25.35 26.15
C ALA A 451 3.70 -25.91 24.72
N GLU A 452 3.05 -25.21 23.79
CA GLU A 452 2.99 -25.57 22.37
C GLU A 452 4.17 -24.97 21.57
N GLY A 453 4.91 -24.04 22.17
CA GLY A 453 5.97 -23.30 21.54
C GLY A 453 7.20 -24.16 21.22
N LEU A 454 7.71 -24.00 20.01
CA LEU A 454 8.95 -24.59 19.53
C LEU A 454 9.94 -23.49 19.13
N LEU A 455 11.13 -23.54 19.72
CA LEU A 455 12.29 -22.78 19.26
C LEU A 455 13.33 -23.76 18.73
N GLN A 456 13.74 -23.60 17.49
CA GLN A 456 14.66 -24.53 16.83
C GLN A 456 15.74 -23.81 16.04
N THR A 457 16.99 -24.22 16.21
CA THR A 457 18.11 -23.81 15.35
C THR A 457 18.73 -25.02 14.66
N GLY A 458 19.39 -24.77 13.53
CA GLY A 458 20.25 -25.76 12.88
C GLY A 458 21.63 -25.90 13.54
N GLN A 459 22.64 -26.34 12.77
CA GLN A 459 23.98 -26.62 13.29
C GLN A 459 24.72 -25.35 13.71
N GLY A 460 25.30 -25.30 14.91
CA GLY A 460 26.11 -24.16 15.36
C GLY A 460 25.32 -22.91 15.74
N GLY A 461 24.00 -23.01 15.78
CA GLY A 461 23.11 -21.91 16.13
C GLY A 461 23.15 -21.46 17.59
N GLU A 462 22.40 -20.41 17.88
CA GLU A 462 22.25 -19.85 19.22
C GLU A 462 20.77 -19.56 19.50
N ILE A 463 20.28 -19.98 20.67
CA ILE A 463 18.96 -19.59 21.17
C ILE A 463 19.15 -18.85 22.49
N ARG A 464 18.77 -17.57 22.51
CA ARG A 464 18.85 -16.70 23.68
C ARG A 464 17.47 -16.18 24.07
N LEU A 465 17.10 -16.38 25.33
CA LEU A 465 15.92 -15.77 25.95
C LEU A 465 16.42 -14.89 27.11
N GLU A 466 16.06 -13.61 27.09
CA GLU A 466 16.56 -12.61 28.03
C GLU A 466 15.42 -11.78 28.61
N GLY A 467 15.34 -11.68 29.95
CA GLY A 467 14.35 -10.82 30.59
C GLY A 467 14.27 -10.90 32.11
N ASN A 468 13.47 -10.06 32.77
CA ASN A 468 13.28 -10.12 34.23
C ASN A 468 12.62 -11.44 34.70
N THR A 469 11.85 -12.08 33.84
CA THR A 469 11.32 -13.42 34.09
C THR A 469 11.34 -14.22 32.81
N VAL A 470 12.10 -15.31 32.80
CA VAL A 470 12.23 -16.21 31.65
C VAL A 470 11.64 -17.56 31.99
N THR A 471 10.67 -18.02 31.20
CA THR A 471 10.00 -19.31 31.39
C THR A 471 9.97 -20.13 30.11
N ASN A 472 10.49 -21.36 30.16
CA ASN A 472 10.30 -22.34 29.09
C ASN A 472 9.32 -23.44 29.52
N ARG A 473 8.15 -23.52 28.88
CA ARG A 473 7.17 -24.62 29.01
C ARG A 473 7.16 -25.54 27.80
N GLY A 474 7.66 -25.07 26.65
CA GLY A 474 7.64 -25.77 25.38
C GLY A 474 8.91 -26.56 25.09
N SER A 475 9.29 -26.59 23.81
CA SER A 475 10.49 -27.28 23.32
C SER A 475 11.50 -26.27 22.80
N ILE A 476 12.75 -26.36 23.27
CA ILE A 476 13.90 -25.65 22.73
C ILE A 476 14.89 -26.69 22.20
N ARG A 477 15.26 -26.60 20.93
CA ARG A 477 16.18 -27.54 20.26
C ARG A 477 17.25 -26.78 19.52
N ALA A 478 18.50 -27.12 19.78
CA ALA A 478 19.65 -26.53 19.11
C ALA A 478 20.69 -27.63 18.89
N ASP A 479 21.22 -27.78 17.67
CA ASP A 479 22.19 -28.84 17.34
C ASP A 479 23.62 -28.29 17.21
N GLU A 480 24.58 -28.82 17.97
CA GLU A 480 25.96 -28.28 18.06
C GLU A 480 25.99 -26.81 18.52
N SER A 481 25.06 -26.44 19.40
CA SER A 481 24.63 -25.05 19.61
C SER A 481 24.63 -24.62 21.09
N GLU A 482 24.41 -23.33 21.30
CA GLU A 482 24.27 -22.71 22.62
C GLU A 482 22.81 -22.31 22.90
N VAL A 483 22.28 -22.75 24.04
CA VAL A 483 20.98 -22.30 24.56
C VAL A 483 21.21 -21.54 25.86
N THR A 484 20.85 -20.26 25.88
CA THR A 484 20.95 -19.40 27.05
C THR A 484 19.58 -18.84 27.43
N LEU A 485 19.16 -19.10 28.67
CA LEU A 485 18.06 -18.35 29.30
C LEU A 485 18.67 -17.53 30.44
N THR A 486 18.57 -16.21 30.35
CA THR A 486 19.12 -15.30 31.35
C THR A 486 18.08 -14.34 31.87
N ALA A 487 18.09 -14.13 33.19
CA ALA A 487 17.29 -13.11 33.84
C ALA A 487 18.16 -12.16 34.64
N GLY A 488 19.24 -11.68 34.02
CA GLY A 488 20.26 -10.86 34.66
C GLY A 488 21.38 -11.68 35.32
N PRO A 489 22.45 -11.01 35.80
CA PRO A 489 23.62 -11.67 36.37
C PRO A 489 23.31 -12.51 37.61
N ALA A 490 23.90 -13.69 37.73
CA ALA A 490 23.66 -14.58 38.88
C ALA A 490 24.10 -14.01 40.25
N ASP A 491 25.04 -13.04 40.26
CA ASP A 491 25.58 -12.40 41.46
C ASP A 491 24.81 -11.13 41.89
N ASP A 492 23.83 -10.70 41.10
CA ASP A 492 22.97 -9.56 41.41
C ASP A 492 21.67 -10.04 42.11
N PRO A 493 21.37 -9.60 43.35
CA PRO A 493 20.12 -9.93 44.03
C PRO A 493 18.87 -9.31 43.39
N ASP A 494 19.03 -8.26 42.57
CA ASP A 494 17.93 -7.63 41.84
C ASP A 494 17.64 -8.32 40.50
N SER A 495 18.44 -9.34 40.14
CA SER A 495 18.17 -10.20 38.99
C SER A 495 16.84 -10.93 39.10
N GLY A 496 16.31 -11.28 37.93
CA GLY A 496 15.07 -11.96 37.72
C GLY A 496 15.11 -13.48 37.92
N ASN A 497 14.06 -14.15 37.44
CA ASN A 497 13.87 -15.59 37.63
C ASN A 497 13.91 -16.35 36.30
N VAL A 498 14.56 -17.51 36.29
CA VAL A 498 14.53 -18.47 35.18
C VAL A 498 13.85 -19.76 35.62
N SER A 499 12.85 -20.21 34.87
CA SER A 499 12.12 -21.47 35.12
C SER A 499 12.05 -22.32 33.85
N ASN A 500 12.49 -23.58 33.94
CA ASN A 500 12.29 -24.58 32.91
C ASN A 500 11.25 -25.63 33.36
N GLU A 501 10.11 -25.66 32.68
CA GLU A 501 9.02 -26.64 32.79
C GLU A 501 8.97 -27.59 31.59
N GLY A 502 9.54 -27.18 30.45
CA GLY A 502 9.55 -27.93 29.21
C GLY A 502 10.87 -28.65 28.92
N THR A 503 11.17 -28.84 27.63
CA THR A 503 12.39 -29.50 27.15
C THR A 503 13.38 -28.47 26.62
N ILE A 504 14.64 -28.58 27.04
CA ILE A 504 15.78 -27.90 26.42
C ILE A 504 16.79 -28.97 25.99
N GLN A 505 17.06 -29.03 24.70
CA GLN A 505 17.99 -29.93 24.06
C GLN A 505 19.06 -29.13 23.33
N ALA A 506 20.31 -29.28 23.76
CA ALA A 506 21.48 -28.86 23.00
C ALA A 506 22.20 -30.13 22.49
N GLY A 507 21.82 -30.55 21.29
CA GLY A 507 22.31 -31.75 20.60
C GLY A 507 23.73 -31.57 20.06
N GLY A 508 24.29 -32.63 19.47
CA GLY A 508 25.60 -32.60 18.83
C GLY A 508 26.79 -32.58 19.80
N ILE A 509 27.98 -32.35 19.24
CA ILE A 509 29.22 -32.28 20.02
C ILE A 509 29.32 -30.90 20.68
N ASP A 510 29.69 -30.86 21.96
CA ASP A 510 29.95 -29.61 22.72
C ASP A 510 28.74 -28.66 22.86
N GLY A 511 27.50 -29.16 22.72
CA GLY A 511 26.28 -28.37 22.95
C GLY A 511 26.21 -27.81 24.38
N ARG A 512 25.77 -26.56 24.53
CA ARG A 512 25.77 -25.83 25.81
C ARG A 512 24.37 -25.37 26.21
N ILE A 513 24.00 -25.64 27.46
CA ILE A 513 22.79 -25.09 28.10
C ILE A 513 23.22 -24.24 29.28
N HIS A 514 22.89 -22.96 29.25
CA HIS A 514 23.15 -22.02 30.34
C HIS A 514 21.84 -21.37 30.84
N LEU A 515 21.53 -21.56 32.12
CA LEU A 515 20.41 -20.91 32.80
C LEU A 515 20.96 -20.01 33.91
N GLU A 516 20.68 -18.71 33.86
CA GLU A 516 21.24 -17.70 34.77
C GLU A 516 20.18 -16.73 35.30
N GLY A 517 20.17 -16.47 36.61
CA GLY A 517 19.32 -15.44 37.22
C GLY A 517 19.40 -15.48 38.75
N ALA A 518 18.60 -14.68 39.47
CA ALA A 518 18.58 -14.76 40.94
C ALA A 518 18.00 -16.10 41.42
N ILE A 519 16.92 -16.57 40.78
CA ILE A 519 16.33 -17.88 41.04
C ILE A 519 16.30 -18.67 39.75
N VAL A 520 16.99 -19.82 39.73
CA VAL A 520 16.99 -20.75 38.60
C VAL A 520 16.35 -22.06 39.02
N THR A 521 15.27 -22.44 38.34
CA THR A 521 14.54 -23.67 38.65
C THR A 521 14.32 -24.53 37.41
N ASN A 522 14.79 -25.78 37.45
CA ASN A 522 14.28 -26.84 36.56
C ASN A 522 13.16 -27.59 37.28
N GLN A 523 11.92 -27.42 36.82
CA GLN A 523 10.71 -27.96 37.45
C GLN A 523 10.57 -29.46 37.22
N ALA A 524 9.61 -30.10 37.89
CA ALA A 524 9.47 -31.56 37.91
C ALA A 524 9.26 -32.20 36.52
N GLU A 525 8.65 -31.48 35.60
CA GLU A 525 8.42 -31.91 34.21
C GLU A 525 9.55 -31.48 33.26
N GLY A 526 10.45 -30.62 33.73
CA GLY A 526 11.52 -30.05 32.93
C GLY A 526 12.62 -31.06 32.59
N LEU A 527 13.08 -31.02 31.34
CA LEU A 527 14.20 -31.80 30.82
C LEU A 527 15.30 -30.85 30.32
N LEU A 528 16.52 -31.06 30.80
CA LEU A 528 17.74 -30.47 30.24
C LEU A 528 18.59 -31.60 29.67
N GLN A 529 18.90 -31.55 28.38
CA GLN A 529 19.60 -32.64 27.70
C GLN A 529 20.74 -32.11 26.82
N THR A 530 21.92 -32.70 26.99
CA THR A 530 23.10 -32.50 26.14
C THR A 530 23.64 -33.83 25.63
N GLU A 531 24.30 -33.79 24.47
CA GLU A 531 25.01 -34.94 23.90
C GLU A 531 26.53 -34.89 24.20
N GLN A 532 27.35 -35.53 23.35
CA GLN A 532 28.76 -35.82 23.61
C GLN A 532 29.58 -34.55 23.88
N GLY A 533 30.20 -34.45 25.05
CA GLY A 533 31.13 -33.36 25.39
C GLY A 533 30.48 -32.04 25.79
N GLY A 534 29.15 -31.96 25.86
CA GLY A 534 28.43 -30.71 26.17
C GLY A 534 28.60 -30.17 27.60
N GLU A 535 27.90 -29.08 27.89
CA GLU A 535 27.85 -28.45 29.22
C GLU A 535 26.42 -28.03 29.60
N ILE A 536 26.01 -28.33 30.82
CA ILE A 536 24.78 -27.81 31.43
C ILE A 536 25.17 -27.01 32.67
N ARG A 537 24.87 -25.71 32.66
CA ARG A 537 25.20 -24.77 33.74
C ARG A 537 23.96 -24.06 34.25
N LEU A 538 23.72 -24.16 35.56
CA LEU A 538 22.63 -23.44 36.26
C LEU A 538 23.25 -22.55 37.33
N GLU A 539 23.04 -21.24 37.25
CA GLU A 539 23.65 -20.26 38.15
C GLU A 539 22.65 -19.29 38.73
N GLY A 540 22.72 -19.09 40.06
CA GLY A 540 21.92 -18.06 40.72
C GLY A 540 22.06 -18.05 42.22
N ASN A 541 21.41 -17.09 42.89
CA ASN A 541 21.31 -17.05 44.35
C ASN A 541 20.63 -18.31 44.90
N THR A 542 19.61 -18.79 44.19
CA THR A 542 18.91 -20.03 44.49
C THR A 542 18.81 -20.90 43.23
N VAL A 543 19.42 -22.08 43.28
CA VAL A 543 19.32 -23.08 42.20
C VAL A 543 18.56 -24.31 42.69
N THR A 544 17.48 -24.67 41.98
CA THR A 544 16.64 -25.83 42.30
C THR A 544 16.44 -26.73 41.08
N ASN A 545 16.79 -28.01 41.18
CA ASN A 545 16.45 -29.01 40.17
C ASN A 545 15.47 -30.05 40.74
N ARG A 546 14.27 -30.12 40.16
CA ARG A 546 13.23 -31.12 40.44
C ARG A 546 12.95 -32.03 39.23
N GLY A 547 13.43 -31.65 38.05
CA GLY A 547 13.26 -32.37 36.79
C GLY A 547 14.43 -33.29 36.45
N THR A 548 14.55 -33.59 35.16
CA THR A 548 15.55 -34.50 34.60
C THR A 548 16.71 -33.73 33.96
N ILE A 549 17.94 -34.17 34.23
CA ILE A 549 19.14 -33.70 33.55
C ILE A 549 19.81 -34.92 32.91
N GLU A 550 19.97 -34.89 31.59
CA GLU A 550 20.64 -35.91 30.79
C GLU A 550 21.92 -35.33 30.17
N ALA A 551 23.07 -35.71 30.72
CA ALA A 551 24.38 -35.22 30.32
C ALA A 551 25.26 -36.40 29.86
N ASN A 552 25.24 -36.69 28.55
CA ASN A 552 25.98 -37.81 27.97
C ASN A 552 27.43 -37.44 27.65
N GLU A 553 28.36 -37.83 28.52
CA GLU A 553 29.78 -37.41 28.41
C GLU A 553 29.96 -35.88 28.53
N SER A 554 29.01 -35.21 29.18
CA SER A 554 28.90 -33.76 29.32
C SER A 554 29.18 -33.31 30.76
N GLN A 555 29.53 -32.02 30.96
CA GLN A 555 29.70 -31.43 32.28
C GLN A 555 28.38 -30.87 32.81
N VAL A 556 28.13 -31.02 34.12
CA VAL A 556 26.97 -30.43 34.79
C VAL A 556 27.46 -29.60 35.97
N THR A 557 27.14 -28.30 35.96
CA THR A 557 27.51 -27.33 36.99
C THR A 557 26.25 -26.70 37.56
N LEU A 558 26.08 -26.78 38.88
CA LEU A 558 25.04 -26.04 39.61
C LEU A 558 25.73 -25.12 40.61
N THR A 559 25.65 -23.81 40.35
CA THR A 559 26.33 -22.79 41.15
C THR A 559 25.29 -21.99 41.93
N ALA A 560 25.30 -22.14 43.26
CA ALA A 560 24.64 -21.18 44.14
C ALA A 560 25.62 -20.04 44.42
N VAL A 561 25.42 -18.88 43.82
CA VAL A 561 26.24 -17.68 44.02
C VAL A 561 25.63 -16.89 45.17
N SER A 562 26.35 -16.67 46.26
CA SER A 562 25.87 -15.73 47.27
C SER A 562 26.23 -14.32 46.80
N ALA A 563 25.27 -13.41 46.69
CA ALA A 563 25.56 -11.98 46.69
C ALA A 563 26.43 -11.69 47.93
N ASP A 564 27.71 -11.39 47.71
CA ASP A 564 28.59 -10.94 48.79
C ASP A 564 28.02 -9.61 49.31
N ASP A 565 27.44 -9.63 50.51
CA ASP A 565 27.00 -8.46 51.28
C ASP A 565 28.25 -7.53 51.47
N PRO A 566 28.18 -6.22 51.15
CA PRO A 566 29.33 -5.31 51.23
C PRO A 566 30.03 -5.25 52.61
#